data_AF-A0A8X7QM35-F1
#
_entry.id   AF-A0A8X7QM35-F1
#
_cell.length_a   1.000
_cell.length_b   1.000
_cell.length_c   1.000
_cell.angle_alpha   90.00
_cell.angle_beta   90.00
_cell.angle_gamma   90.00
#
_symmetry.space_group_name_H-M   'P 1'
#
loop_
_entity.id
_entity.type
_entity.pdbx_description
1 polymer ?
#
loop_
_entity_poly.entity_id
_entity_poly.type
_entity_poly.pdbx_seq_one_letter_code
_entity_poly.pdbx_strand_id
1 'polypeptide(L)'
;MAKDGPNWDGLLKWSLSHADGTRPTRELSEEDRKWFMEAMQSQTLDVVKRMKEITLVMQTPEQVLVEHGVTPDDIEDLLDELQEHVESIDMANDLHSIGGLVPLLGFLKNSHANIRAKAADVVSTIVQNNPRSQELVMEANGLESLLSNFTSDADVHARTQALSAISSLIRHNKPGVTAFKLANGYAGLRDAMASDSVRFQRKALNLLQYLLQEDDSDRSIAAGLGFPRVMMHLASSDDAETREAALRGLLELAREKNDGSGSSSIEKGDEKLRQLLEERIEGISLMSQEDLGTVKEERQLVDSLWRVCYNEPSSLREKGLLVLPGEDELPPDVASKLFEPPLRASAANRNATEKKEEPIKLLGPAP
;
A
#
# COMPACT_ATOMS: atom_id res chain seq x y z
N MET A 1 -15.78 12.33 14.59
CA MET A 1 -14.90 12.41 15.79
C MET A 1 -15.15 11.17 16.62
N ALA A 2 -14.29 10.16 16.50
CA ALA A 2 -14.38 8.89 17.19
C ALA A 2 -14.13 9.07 18.69
N LYS A 3 -15.15 8.80 19.52
CA LYS A 3 -15.02 8.70 20.98
C LYS A 3 -15.75 7.50 21.59
N ASP A 4 -16.28 6.59 20.79
CA ASP A 4 -16.95 5.38 21.27
C ASP A 4 -16.18 4.11 20.84
N GLY A 5 -14.87 4.10 21.15
CA GLY A 5 -14.18 2.82 21.30
C GLY A 5 -14.65 2.13 22.58
N PRO A 6 -14.55 0.79 22.70
CA PRO A 6 -14.88 0.10 23.94
C PRO A 6 -14.14 0.76 25.11
N ASN A 7 -14.83 1.08 26.20
CA ASN A 7 -14.22 1.71 27.37
C ASN A 7 -13.30 0.70 28.09
N TRP A 8 -12.08 0.56 27.58
CA TRP A 8 -11.09 -0.40 28.06
C TRP A 8 -10.72 -0.18 29.52
N ASP A 9 -10.69 1.08 29.98
CA ASP A 9 -10.42 1.41 31.39
C ASP A 9 -11.59 0.96 32.30
N GLY A 10 -12.82 1.12 31.83
CA GLY A 10 -14.01 0.58 32.50
C GLY A 10 -14.02 -0.94 32.53
N LEU A 11 -13.68 -1.59 31.42
CA LEU A 11 -13.61 -3.05 31.32
C LEU A 11 -12.49 -3.63 32.21
N LEU A 12 -11.34 -2.96 32.28
CA LEU A 12 -10.21 -3.33 33.12
C LEU A 12 -10.55 -3.16 34.61
N LYS A 13 -11.18 -2.04 35.01
CA LYS A 13 -11.66 -1.81 36.38
C LYS A 13 -12.72 -2.84 36.77
N TRP A 14 -13.62 -3.16 35.85
CA TRP A 14 -14.61 -4.20 36.05
C TRP A 14 -13.94 -5.58 36.21
N SER A 15 -13.00 -5.95 35.34
CA SER A 15 -12.29 -7.23 35.43
C SER A 15 -11.44 -7.34 36.70
N LEU A 16 -10.74 -6.28 37.10
CA LEU A 16 -9.97 -6.21 38.35
C LEU A 16 -10.88 -6.33 39.59
N SER A 17 -12.05 -5.70 39.58
CA SER A 17 -13.01 -5.80 40.68
C SER A 17 -13.67 -7.18 40.80
N HIS A 18 -13.71 -7.94 39.71
CA HIS A 18 -14.29 -9.30 39.67
C HIS A 18 -13.22 -10.40 39.70
N ALA A 19 -11.93 -10.05 39.59
CA ALA A 19 -10.78 -10.94 39.70
C ALA A 19 -10.09 -10.77 41.06
N ASP A 20 -10.68 -11.37 42.09
CA ASP A 20 -10.18 -11.37 43.48
C ASP A 20 -8.82 -12.11 43.63
N GLY A 21 -8.38 -12.87 42.62
CA GLY A 21 -7.10 -13.64 42.62
C GLY A 21 -7.02 -14.75 43.68
N THR A 22 -7.95 -14.78 44.63
CA THR A 22 -8.05 -15.67 45.78
C THR A 22 -9.16 -16.73 45.62
N ARG A 23 -9.99 -16.62 44.57
CA ARG A 23 -11.04 -17.57 44.25
C ARG A 23 -10.56 -18.52 43.14
N PRO A 24 -10.91 -19.81 43.18
CA PRO A 24 -10.63 -20.72 42.08
C PRO A 24 -11.26 -20.17 40.79
N THR A 25 -10.58 -20.35 39.66
CA THR A 25 -11.09 -19.96 38.33
C THR A 25 -12.53 -20.43 38.20
N ARG A 26 -13.46 -19.49 37.98
CA ARG A 26 -14.87 -19.85 37.75
C ARG A 26 -14.92 -20.71 36.50
N GLU A 27 -15.14 -22.01 36.67
CA GLU A 27 -15.45 -22.90 35.57
C GLU A 27 -16.76 -22.41 34.95
N LEU A 28 -16.70 -21.95 33.70
CA LEU A 28 -17.88 -21.59 32.94
C LEU A 28 -18.77 -22.83 32.86
N SER A 29 -20.02 -22.73 33.32
CA SER A 29 -20.97 -23.83 33.18
C SER A 29 -21.21 -24.09 31.69
N GLU A 30 -21.61 -25.31 31.35
CA GLU A 30 -21.91 -25.63 29.95
C GLU A 30 -23.04 -24.75 29.41
N GLU A 31 -23.98 -24.32 30.27
CA GLU A 31 -25.05 -23.39 29.91
C GLU A 31 -24.52 -21.99 29.59
N ASP A 32 -23.60 -21.44 30.39
CA ASP A 32 -23.00 -20.11 30.15
C ASP A 32 -22.15 -20.12 28.88
N ARG A 33 -21.42 -21.22 28.64
CA ARG A 33 -20.62 -21.39 27.42
C ARG A 33 -21.52 -21.52 26.19
N LYS A 34 -22.62 -22.27 26.30
CA LYS A 34 -23.61 -22.41 25.22
C LYS A 34 -24.32 -21.10 24.94
N TRP A 35 -24.77 -20.38 25.97
CA TRP A 35 -25.36 -19.05 25.84
C TRP A 35 -24.41 -18.06 25.16
N PHE A 36 -23.13 -18.05 25.54
CA PHE A 36 -22.14 -17.18 24.92
C PHE A 36 -21.91 -17.54 23.44
N MET A 37 -21.76 -18.82 23.11
CA MET A 37 -21.62 -19.25 21.71
C MET A 37 -22.87 -18.94 20.90
N GLU A 38 -24.06 -19.10 21.47
CA GLU A 38 -25.33 -18.79 20.81
C GLU A 38 -25.52 -17.27 20.63
N ALA A 39 -25.17 -16.45 21.62
CA ALA A 39 -25.18 -14.99 21.52
C ALA A 39 -24.18 -14.50 20.45
N MET A 40 -22.94 -15.02 20.48
CA MET A 40 -21.93 -14.73 19.45
C MET A 40 -22.39 -15.16 18.05
N GLN A 41 -22.95 -16.36 17.89
CA GLN A 41 -23.44 -16.85 16.60
C GLN A 41 -24.69 -16.11 16.11
N SER A 42 -25.60 -15.71 17.01
CA SER A 42 -26.78 -14.93 16.66
C SER A 42 -26.45 -13.51 16.19
N GLN A 43 -25.31 -12.98 16.65
CA GLN A 43 -24.82 -11.63 16.32
C GLN A 43 -23.75 -11.62 15.23
N THR A 44 -23.18 -12.80 14.89
CA THR A 44 -22.31 -12.96 13.73
C THR A 44 -23.21 -13.18 12.53
N LEU A 45 -23.34 -12.18 11.66
CA LEU A 45 -23.91 -12.38 10.33
C LEU A 45 -23.21 -13.59 9.71
N ASP A 46 -23.95 -14.57 9.22
CA ASP A 46 -23.37 -15.64 8.42
C ASP A 46 -22.92 -15.01 7.09
N VAL A 47 -21.70 -14.47 7.11
CA VAL A 47 -21.10 -13.72 6.00
C VAL A 47 -21.12 -14.58 4.74
N VAL A 48 -20.86 -15.88 4.87
CA VAL A 48 -20.90 -16.82 3.74
C VAL A 48 -22.31 -16.94 3.18
N LYS A 49 -23.35 -17.01 4.03
CA LYS A 49 -24.74 -16.96 3.55
C LYS A 49 -25.05 -15.65 2.85
N ARG A 50 -24.63 -14.51 3.41
CA ARG A 50 -24.88 -13.20 2.77
C ARG A 50 -24.17 -13.08 1.42
N MET A 51 -22.91 -13.49 1.33
CA MET A 51 -22.16 -13.54 0.08
C MET A 51 -22.80 -14.47 -0.97
N LYS A 52 -23.46 -15.56 -0.54
CA LYS A 52 -24.24 -16.42 -1.46
C LYS A 52 -25.48 -15.71 -1.99
N GLU A 53 -26.17 -14.94 -1.17
CA GLU A 53 -27.31 -14.12 -1.61
C GLU A 53 -26.87 -13.07 -2.63
N ILE A 54 -25.79 -12.34 -2.34
CA ILE A 54 -25.14 -11.38 -3.26
C ILE A 54 -24.76 -12.09 -4.57
N THR A 55 -24.14 -13.27 -4.49
CA THR A 55 -23.76 -14.08 -5.66
C THR A 55 -24.97 -14.45 -6.52
N LEU A 56 -26.10 -14.80 -5.90
CA LEU A 56 -27.34 -15.11 -6.63
C LEU A 56 -27.87 -13.88 -7.38
N VAL A 57 -27.81 -12.70 -6.76
CA VAL A 57 -28.18 -11.44 -7.44
C VAL A 57 -27.25 -11.18 -8.63
N MET A 58 -25.93 -11.37 -8.48
CA MET A 58 -24.98 -11.21 -9.58
C MET A 58 -25.17 -12.19 -10.73
N GLN A 59 -25.69 -13.39 -10.45
CA GLN A 59 -26.01 -14.40 -11.46
C GLN A 59 -27.35 -14.17 -12.16
N THR A 60 -28.20 -13.31 -11.59
CA THR A 60 -29.54 -13.04 -12.12
C THR A 60 -29.43 -12.15 -13.37
N PRO A 61 -30.11 -12.48 -14.49
CA PRO A 61 -30.08 -11.65 -15.68
C PRO A 61 -30.57 -10.23 -15.40
N GLU A 62 -29.90 -9.24 -16.00
CA GLU A 62 -30.20 -7.81 -15.81
C GLU A 62 -31.68 -7.47 -16.09
N GLN A 63 -32.31 -8.12 -17.08
CA GLN A 63 -33.73 -7.88 -17.37
C GLN A 63 -34.63 -8.26 -16.18
N VAL A 64 -34.31 -9.37 -15.51
CA VAL A 64 -35.07 -9.84 -14.35
C VAL A 64 -34.85 -8.91 -13.16
N LEU A 65 -33.61 -8.43 -12.95
CA LEU A 65 -33.31 -7.44 -11.91
C LEU A 65 -34.12 -6.16 -12.11
N VAL A 66 -34.16 -5.63 -13.33
CA VAL A 66 -34.94 -4.44 -13.68
C VAL A 66 -36.45 -4.67 -13.50
N GLU A 67 -36.97 -5.84 -13.88
CA GLU A 67 -38.38 -6.20 -13.64
C GLU A 67 -38.74 -6.24 -12.16
N HIS A 68 -37.80 -6.61 -11.29
CA HIS A 68 -37.96 -6.60 -9.84
C HIS A 68 -37.67 -5.22 -9.21
N GLY A 69 -37.40 -4.20 -10.02
CA GLY A 69 -37.15 -2.83 -9.58
C GLY A 69 -35.76 -2.60 -8.99
N VAL A 70 -34.81 -3.49 -9.23
CA VAL A 70 -33.40 -3.31 -8.83
C VAL A 70 -32.76 -2.27 -9.75
N THR A 71 -32.24 -1.22 -9.15
CA THR A 71 -31.57 -0.12 -9.85
C THR A 71 -30.06 -0.35 -9.94
N PRO A 72 -29.35 0.37 -10.82
CA PRO A 72 -27.88 0.33 -10.85
C PRO A 72 -27.25 0.72 -9.51
N ASP A 73 -27.84 1.69 -8.80
CA ASP A 73 -27.38 2.14 -7.48
C ASP A 73 -27.49 1.00 -6.45
N ASP A 74 -28.57 0.20 -6.49
CA ASP A 74 -28.71 -0.99 -5.62
C ASP A 74 -27.64 -2.05 -5.90
N ILE A 75 -27.18 -2.16 -7.16
CA ILE A 75 -26.09 -3.07 -7.54
C ILE A 75 -24.75 -2.52 -7.02
N GLU A 76 -24.55 -1.20 -7.07
CA GLU A 76 -23.36 -0.56 -6.49
C GLU A 76 -23.28 -0.81 -4.98
N ASP A 77 -24.37 -0.59 -4.25
CA ASP A 77 -24.46 -0.84 -2.80
C ASP A 77 -24.20 -2.32 -2.46
N LEU A 78 -24.71 -3.23 -3.29
CA LEU A 78 -24.49 -4.67 -3.13
C LEU A 78 -23.02 -5.08 -3.39
N LEU A 79 -22.34 -4.41 -4.32
CA LEU A 79 -20.91 -4.62 -4.55
C LEU A 79 -20.06 -4.02 -3.43
N ASP A 80 -20.50 -2.91 -2.84
CA ASP A 80 -19.84 -2.31 -1.66
C ASP A 80 -19.95 -3.23 -0.44
N GLU A 81 -21.13 -3.79 -0.18
CA GLU A 81 -21.31 -4.81 0.86
C GLU A 81 -20.42 -6.05 0.60
N LEU A 82 -20.35 -6.51 -0.66
CA LEU A 82 -19.47 -7.61 -1.02
C LEU A 82 -17.99 -7.25 -0.76
N GLN A 83 -17.59 -6.01 -1.06
CA GLN A 83 -16.22 -5.53 -0.84
C GLN A 83 -15.84 -5.64 0.64
N GLU A 84 -16.69 -5.16 1.55
CA GLU A 84 -16.47 -5.24 3.00
C GLU A 84 -16.29 -6.69 3.49
N HIS A 85 -17.07 -7.62 2.95
CA HIS A 85 -16.96 -9.02 3.32
C HIS A 85 -15.66 -9.65 2.85
N VAL A 86 -15.21 -9.34 1.63
CA VAL A 86 -14.01 -9.94 1.04
C VAL A 86 -12.70 -9.26 1.44
N GLU A 87 -12.73 -8.24 2.31
CA GLU A 87 -11.53 -7.73 2.97
C GLU A 87 -10.84 -8.83 3.81
N SER A 88 -11.60 -9.81 4.29
CA SER A 88 -11.05 -11.03 4.88
C SER A 88 -10.53 -11.97 3.78
N ILE A 89 -9.26 -12.38 3.89
CA ILE A 89 -8.61 -13.32 2.96
C ILE A 89 -9.40 -14.64 2.86
N ASP A 90 -9.97 -15.12 3.97
CA ASP A 90 -10.77 -16.35 3.97
C ASP A 90 -12.04 -16.17 3.13
N MET A 91 -12.75 -15.04 3.30
CA MET A 91 -13.96 -14.72 2.54
C MET A 91 -13.66 -14.47 1.07
N ALA A 92 -12.55 -13.79 0.74
CA ALA A 92 -12.09 -13.64 -0.64
C ALA A 92 -11.90 -15.00 -1.33
N ASN A 93 -11.32 -15.98 -0.63
CA ASN A 93 -11.15 -17.33 -1.15
C ASN A 93 -12.47 -18.12 -1.23
N ASP A 94 -13.38 -17.91 -0.27
CA ASP A 94 -14.70 -18.52 -0.27
C ASP A 94 -15.60 -17.99 -1.39
N LEU A 95 -15.42 -16.73 -1.83
CA LEU A 95 -16.16 -16.13 -2.94
C LEU A 95 -16.08 -16.98 -4.21
N HIS A 96 -14.90 -17.54 -4.51
CA HIS A 96 -14.75 -18.46 -5.63
C HIS A 96 -15.50 -19.78 -5.38
N SER A 97 -15.37 -20.35 -4.18
CA SER A 97 -15.99 -21.61 -3.79
C SER A 97 -17.52 -21.58 -3.83
N ILE A 98 -18.13 -20.42 -3.55
CA ILE A 98 -19.58 -20.22 -3.66
C ILE A 98 -20.04 -19.82 -5.08
N GLY A 99 -19.13 -19.73 -6.05
CA GLY A 99 -19.44 -19.41 -7.45
C GLY A 99 -19.65 -17.91 -7.73
N GLY A 100 -19.18 -17.03 -6.86
CA GLY A 100 -19.33 -15.57 -7.00
C GLY A 100 -18.25 -14.90 -7.85
N LEU A 101 -17.09 -15.55 -8.05
CA LEU A 101 -15.98 -14.96 -8.81
C LEU A 101 -16.33 -14.69 -10.28
N VAL A 102 -16.88 -15.67 -10.98
CA VAL A 102 -17.18 -15.54 -12.42
C VAL A 102 -18.27 -14.48 -12.68
N PRO A 103 -19.38 -14.42 -11.91
CA PRO A 103 -20.33 -13.31 -11.98
C PRO A 103 -19.71 -11.94 -11.74
N LEU A 104 -18.85 -11.82 -10.70
CA LEU A 104 -18.14 -10.57 -10.40
C LEU A 104 -17.27 -10.11 -11.59
N LEU A 105 -16.54 -11.04 -12.22
CA LEU A 105 -15.77 -10.73 -13.43
C LEU A 105 -16.67 -10.37 -14.63
N GLY A 106 -17.89 -10.92 -14.69
CA GLY A 106 -18.90 -10.54 -15.66
C GLY A 106 -19.33 -9.07 -15.53
N PHE A 107 -19.39 -8.55 -14.29
CA PHE A 107 -19.77 -7.17 -14.01
C PHE A 107 -18.73 -6.15 -14.49
N LEU A 108 -17.48 -6.58 -14.76
CA LEU A 108 -16.49 -5.75 -15.44
C LEU A 108 -16.94 -5.34 -16.86
N LYS A 109 -17.92 -6.03 -17.45
CA LYS A 109 -18.47 -5.73 -18.79
C LYS A 109 -19.86 -5.07 -18.73
N ASN A 110 -20.28 -4.61 -17.55
CA ASN A 110 -21.58 -3.98 -17.36
C ASN A 110 -21.71 -2.68 -18.17
N SER A 111 -22.94 -2.32 -18.56
CA SER A 111 -23.25 -1.08 -19.27
C SER A 111 -22.92 0.18 -18.44
N HIS A 112 -23.09 0.11 -17.13
CA HIS A 112 -22.86 1.20 -16.18
C HIS A 112 -21.40 1.27 -15.74
N ALA A 113 -20.77 2.45 -15.92
CA ALA A 113 -19.38 2.68 -15.58
C ALA A 113 -19.07 2.48 -14.09
N ASN A 114 -19.97 2.93 -13.21
CA ASN A 114 -19.79 2.77 -11.78
C ASN A 114 -19.81 1.30 -11.35
N ILE A 115 -20.72 0.48 -11.90
CA ILE A 115 -20.74 -0.97 -11.64
C ILE A 115 -19.43 -1.62 -12.09
N ARG A 116 -18.91 -1.24 -13.28
CA ARG A 116 -17.58 -1.72 -13.73
C ARG A 116 -16.48 -1.30 -12.77
N ALA A 117 -16.52 -0.06 -12.27
CA ALA A 117 -15.54 0.48 -11.34
C ALA A 117 -15.58 -0.24 -9.98
N LYS A 118 -16.78 -0.45 -9.42
CA LYS A 118 -17.00 -1.18 -8.17
C LYS A 118 -16.62 -2.65 -8.29
N ALA A 119 -16.98 -3.31 -9.38
CA ALA A 119 -16.56 -4.69 -9.64
C ALA A 119 -15.03 -4.80 -9.70
N ALA A 120 -14.35 -3.85 -10.36
CA ALA A 120 -12.89 -3.80 -10.36
C ALA A 120 -12.31 -3.54 -8.95
N ASP A 121 -12.97 -2.73 -8.13
CA ASP A 121 -12.54 -2.47 -6.74
C ASP A 121 -12.63 -3.73 -5.87
N VAL A 122 -13.75 -4.47 -5.95
CA VAL A 122 -13.90 -5.79 -5.29
C VAL A 122 -12.83 -6.75 -5.79
N VAL A 123 -12.57 -6.81 -7.10
CA VAL A 123 -11.49 -7.66 -7.66
C VAL A 123 -10.11 -7.22 -7.13
N SER A 124 -9.87 -5.91 -6.97
CA SER A 124 -8.64 -5.42 -6.36
C SER A 124 -8.48 -5.91 -4.92
N THR A 125 -9.56 -5.87 -4.12
CA THR A 125 -9.55 -6.35 -2.73
C THR A 125 -9.25 -7.85 -2.65
N ILE A 126 -9.95 -8.69 -3.42
CA ILE A 126 -9.78 -10.16 -3.29
C ILE A 126 -8.36 -10.63 -3.66
N VAL A 127 -7.69 -9.97 -4.60
CA VAL A 127 -6.36 -10.37 -5.08
C VAL A 127 -5.22 -9.69 -4.34
N GLN A 128 -5.49 -8.66 -3.54
CA GLN A 128 -4.46 -7.90 -2.85
C GLN A 128 -3.71 -8.79 -1.86
N ASN A 129 -2.42 -9.03 -2.14
CA ASN A 129 -1.56 -9.90 -1.34
C ASN A 129 -2.13 -11.32 -1.11
N ASN A 130 -2.94 -11.83 -2.06
CA ASN A 130 -3.60 -13.13 -1.96
C ASN A 130 -3.28 -14.00 -3.19
N PRO A 131 -2.21 -14.83 -3.14
CA PRO A 131 -1.78 -15.65 -4.27
C PRO A 131 -2.86 -16.60 -4.80
N ARG A 132 -3.69 -17.17 -3.92
CA ARG A 132 -4.77 -18.09 -4.33
C ARG A 132 -5.82 -17.35 -5.16
N SER A 133 -6.27 -16.18 -4.72
CA SER A 133 -7.23 -15.39 -5.48
C SER A 133 -6.62 -14.79 -6.74
N GLN A 134 -5.33 -14.42 -6.73
CA GLN A 134 -4.60 -14.02 -7.94
C GLN A 134 -4.62 -15.13 -9.00
N GLU A 135 -4.30 -16.37 -8.62
CA GLU A 135 -4.34 -17.53 -9.53
C GLU A 135 -5.76 -17.77 -10.08
N LEU A 136 -6.78 -17.79 -9.22
CA LEU A 136 -8.17 -18.01 -9.63
C LEU A 136 -8.69 -16.93 -10.60
N VAL A 137 -8.32 -15.66 -10.38
CA VAL A 137 -8.68 -14.56 -11.28
C VAL A 137 -7.95 -14.70 -12.63
N MET A 138 -6.70 -15.14 -12.63
CA MET A 138 -5.95 -15.40 -13.87
C MET A 138 -6.56 -16.56 -14.67
N GLU A 139 -6.92 -17.67 -14.01
CA GLU A 139 -7.56 -18.83 -14.63
C GLU A 139 -8.95 -18.51 -15.21
N ALA A 140 -9.68 -17.59 -14.59
CA ALA A 140 -10.98 -17.12 -15.06
C ALA A 140 -10.89 -16.03 -16.16
N ASN A 141 -9.70 -15.80 -16.74
CA ASN A 141 -9.44 -14.73 -17.72
C ASN A 141 -9.83 -13.32 -17.22
N GLY A 142 -9.77 -13.07 -15.90
CA GLY A 142 -10.13 -11.79 -15.32
C GLY A 142 -9.22 -10.65 -15.78
N LEU A 143 -7.92 -10.93 -15.98
CA LEU A 143 -6.94 -9.94 -16.43
C LEU A 143 -7.31 -9.31 -17.79
N GLU A 144 -7.88 -10.08 -18.72
CA GLU A 144 -8.28 -9.56 -20.04
C GLU A 144 -9.39 -8.50 -19.91
N SER A 145 -10.39 -8.77 -19.07
CA SER A 145 -11.50 -7.83 -18.82
C SER A 145 -11.00 -6.58 -18.10
N LEU A 146 -10.10 -6.72 -17.14
CA LEU A 146 -9.46 -5.59 -16.46
C LEU A 146 -8.63 -4.73 -17.42
N LEU A 147 -7.85 -5.35 -18.31
CA LEU A 147 -7.05 -4.64 -19.32
C LEU A 147 -7.93 -3.88 -20.32
N SER A 148 -9.05 -4.48 -20.73
CA SER A 148 -10.03 -3.82 -21.59
C SER A 148 -10.58 -2.56 -20.92
N ASN A 149 -11.02 -2.66 -19.66
CA ASN A 149 -11.51 -1.50 -18.91
C ASN A 149 -10.41 -0.45 -18.70
N PHE A 150 -9.19 -0.86 -18.36
CA PHE A 150 -8.07 0.06 -18.14
C PHE A 150 -7.73 0.89 -19.40
N THR A 151 -7.73 0.25 -20.57
CA THR A 151 -7.26 0.87 -21.82
C THR A 151 -8.36 1.55 -22.62
N SER A 152 -9.60 1.04 -22.56
CA SER A 152 -10.64 1.37 -23.54
C SER A 152 -11.93 1.93 -22.94
N ASP A 153 -12.07 1.94 -21.60
CA ASP A 153 -13.27 2.49 -20.96
C ASP A 153 -13.35 4.02 -21.16
N ALA A 154 -14.56 4.53 -21.41
CA ALA A 154 -14.81 5.95 -21.56
C ALA A 154 -14.71 6.70 -20.22
N ASP A 155 -15.01 6.03 -19.11
CA ASP A 155 -15.02 6.62 -17.78
C ASP A 155 -13.66 6.45 -17.09
N VAL A 156 -13.05 7.58 -16.69
CA VAL A 156 -11.72 7.58 -16.07
C VAL A 156 -11.74 6.92 -14.69
N HIS A 157 -12.86 6.96 -13.96
CA HIS A 157 -12.97 6.31 -12.66
C HIS A 157 -12.92 4.78 -12.81
N ALA A 158 -13.67 4.22 -13.77
CA ALA A 158 -13.61 2.80 -14.13
C ALA A 158 -12.20 2.38 -14.57
N ARG A 159 -11.53 3.18 -15.42
CA ARG A 159 -10.12 2.93 -15.80
C ARG A 159 -9.19 2.91 -14.58
N THR A 160 -9.40 3.83 -13.65
CA THR A 160 -8.61 3.98 -12.41
C THR A 160 -8.78 2.77 -11.49
N GLN A 161 -9.99 2.24 -11.35
CA GLN A 161 -10.24 1.04 -10.55
C GLN A 161 -9.73 -0.23 -11.24
N ALA A 162 -9.88 -0.34 -12.56
CA ALA A 162 -9.29 -1.43 -13.33
C ALA A 162 -7.75 -1.48 -13.18
N LEU A 163 -7.08 -0.33 -13.25
CA LEU A 163 -5.63 -0.24 -13.01
C LEU A 163 -5.26 -0.64 -11.57
N SER A 164 -6.10 -0.34 -10.58
CA SER A 164 -5.90 -0.74 -9.19
C SER A 164 -5.94 -2.25 -9.06
N ALA A 165 -6.95 -2.88 -9.63
CA ALA A 165 -7.11 -4.33 -9.67
C ALA A 165 -5.93 -5.02 -10.36
N ILE A 166 -5.50 -4.49 -11.51
CA ILE A 166 -4.31 -5.00 -12.22
C ILE A 166 -3.07 -4.87 -11.34
N SER A 167 -2.86 -3.73 -10.68
CA SER A 167 -1.71 -3.53 -9.79
C SER A 167 -1.70 -4.55 -8.65
N SER A 168 -2.84 -4.80 -8.01
CA SER A 168 -2.97 -5.82 -6.96
C SER A 168 -2.80 -7.24 -7.49
N LEU A 169 -3.28 -7.53 -8.71
CA LEU A 169 -3.24 -8.85 -9.34
C LEU A 169 -1.84 -9.28 -9.75
N ILE A 170 -1.02 -8.34 -10.25
CA ILE A 170 0.32 -8.66 -10.77
C ILE A 170 1.44 -8.53 -9.74
N ARG A 171 1.20 -7.84 -8.61
CA ARG A 171 2.20 -7.73 -7.53
C ARG A 171 2.54 -9.10 -6.97
N HIS A 172 3.84 -9.41 -6.96
CA HIS A 172 4.42 -10.69 -6.56
C HIS A 172 3.89 -11.90 -7.37
N ASN A 173 3.33 -11.65 -8.56
CA ASN A 173 2.76 -12.66 -9.45
C ASN A 173 3.44 -12.59 -10.84
N LYS A 174 4.53 -13.35 -11.02
CA LYS A 174 5.34 -13.34 -12.26
C LYS A 174 4.55 -13.68 -13.53
N PRO A 175 3.65 -14.69 -13.54
CA PRO A 175 2.74 -14.92 -14.67
C PRO A 175 1.87 -13.70 -14.98
N GLY A 176 1.31 -13.05 -13.96
CA GLY A 176 0.51 -11.82 -14.10
C GLY A 176 1.31 -10.67 -14.73
N VAL A 177 2.53 -10.42 -14.24
CA VAL A 177 3.44 -9.42 -14.83
C VAL A 177 3.72 -9.73 -16.30
N THR A 178 4.02 -10.99 -16.63
CA THR A 178 4.31 -11.40 -18.02
C THR A 178 3.10 -11.18 -18.93
N ALA A 179 1.91 -11.57 -18.49
CA ALA A 179 0.67 -11.36 -19.23
C ALA A 179 0.37 -9.86 -19.42
N PHE A 180 0.59 -9.02 -18.41
CA PHE A 180 0.46 -7.56 -18.51
C PHE A 180 1.42 -6.97 -19.56
N LYS A 181 2.69 -7.42 -19.60
CA LYS A 181 3.67 -6.99 -20.60
C LYS A 181 3.24 -7.41 -22.02
N LEU A 182 2.82 -8.66 -22.19
CA LEU A 182 2.36 -9.20 -23.49
C LEU A 182 1.13 -8.48 -24.03
N ALA A 183 0.24 -8.03 -23.15
CA ALA A 183 -0.95 -7.26 -23.51
C ALA A 183 -0.68 -5.76 -23.74
N ASN A 184 0.58 -5.36 -23.90
CA ASN A 184 1.00 -3.97 -24.12
C ASN A 184 0.58 -3.01 -22.98
N GLY A 185 0.57 -3.51 -21.73
CA GLY A 185 0.14 -2.73 -20.57
C GLY A 185 0.92 -1.44 -20.34
N TYR A 186 2.19 -1.37 -20.77
CA TYR A 186 3.00 -0.15 -20.73
C TYR A 186 2.44 1.00 -21.56
N ALA A 187 1.85 0.73 -22.73
CA ALA A 187 1.22 1.80 -23.51
C ALA A 187 0.06 2.42 -22.73
N GLY A 188 -0.78 1.58 -22.09
CA GLY A 188 -1.85 2.04 -21.22
C GLY A 188 -1.33 2.85 -20.02
N LEU A 189 -0.19 2.48 -19.42
CA LEU A 189 0.41 3.25 -18.32
C LEU A 189 0.88 4.62 -18.78
N ARG A 190 1.47 4.71 -19.97
CA ARG A 190 1.87 5.99 -20.56
C ARG A 190 0.65 6.89 -20.81
N ASP A 191 -0.43 6.33 -21.35
CA ASP A 191 -1.67 7.07 -21.59
C ASP A 191 -2.34 7.53 -20.28
N ALA A 192 -2.29 6.69 -19.24
CA ALA A 192 -2.80 7.05 -17.92
C ALA A 192 -2.01 8.21 -17.28
N MET A 193 -0.68 8.23 -17.44
CA MET A 193 0.17 9.33 -16.99
C MET A 193 -0.05 10.63 -17.78
N ALA A 194 -0.51 10.53 -19.03
CA ALA A 194 -0.85 11.70 -19.85
C ALA A 194 -2.28 12.21 -19.64
N SER A 195 -3.09 11.54 -18.81
CA SER A 195 -4.46 11.99 -18.49
C SER A 195 -4.47 13.17 -17.53
N ASP A 196 -5.57 13.93 -17.46
CA ASP A 196 -5.72 15.04 -16.50
C ASP A 196 -6.07 14.58 -15.07
N SER A 197 -6.30 13.28 -14.87
CA SER A 197 -6.70 12.73 -13.57
C SER A 197 -5.49 12.41 -12.70
N VAL A 198 -5.22 13.25 -11.70
CA VAL A 198 -4.15 13.07 -10.70
C VAL A 198 -4.18 11.68 -10.06
N ARG A 199 -5.38 11.16 -9.73
CA ARG A 199 -5.53 9.82 -9.14
C ARG A 199 -5.10 8.73 -10.13
N PHE A 200 -5.38 8.90 -11.41
CA PHE A 200 -5.02 7.94 -12.45
C PHE A 200 -3.53 7.98 -12.77
N GLN A 201 -2.96 9.19 -12.90
CA GLN A 201 -1.52 9.43 -13.06
C GLN A 201 -0.72 8.76 -11.93
N ARG A 202 -1.09 9.01 -10.67
CA ARG A 202 -0.42 8.45 -9.49
C ARG A 202 -0.47 6.92 -9.46
N LYS A 203 -1.61 6.30 -9.77
CA LYS A 203 -1.71 4.83 -9.85
C LYS A 203 -0.83 4.27 -10.96
N ALA A 204 -0.75 4.93 -12.10
CA ALA A 204 0.11 4.51 -13.21
C ALA A 204 1.60 4.62 -12.83
N LEU A 205 2.00 5.72 -12.18
CA LEU A 205 3.37 5.93 -11.70
C LEU A 205 3.77 4.86 -10.68
N ASN A 206 2.89 4.57 -9.72
CA ASN A 206 3.14 3.55 -8.70
C ASN A 206 3.24 2.13 -9.27
N LEU A 207 2.45 1.80 -10.29
CA LEU A 207 2.56 0.49 -10.96
C LEU A 207 3.83 0.41 -11.80
N LEU A 208 4.16 1.46 -12.55
CA LEU A 208 5.42 1.48 -13.31
C LEU A 208 6.62 1.37 -12.39
N GLN A 209 6.64 2.10 -11.27
CA GLN A 209 7.71 2.02 -10.29
C GLN A 209 7.89 0.59 -9.77
N TYR A 210 6.79 -0.10 -9.47
CA TYR A 210 6.84 -1.51 -9.08
C TYR A 210 7.51 -2.37 -10.17
N LEU A 211 7.12 -2.21 -11.44
CA LEU A 211 7.69 -2.97 -12.55
C LEU A 211 9.19 -2.70 -12.73
N LEU A 212 9.62 -1.43 -12.65
CA LEU A 212 11.03 -1.02 -12.76
C LEU A 212 11.93 -1.54 -11.62
N GLN A 213 11.34 -1.87 -10.46
CA GLN A 213 12.05 -2.45 -9.32
C GLN A 213 12.18 -3.96 -9.41
N GLU A 214 11.23 -4.64 -10.06
CA GLU A 214 11.22 -6.10 -10.20
C GLU A 214 12.17 -6.61 -11.29
N ASP A 215 12.31 -5.88 -12.41
CA ASP A 215 13.06 -6.33 -13.58
C ASP A 215 13.84 -5.18 -14.24
N ASP A 216 15.17 -5.31 -14.29
CA ASP A 216 16.06 -4.32 -14.92
C ASP A 216 15.75 -4.12 -16.41
N SER A 217 15.24 -5.15 -17.11
CA SER A 217 14.87 -5.03 -18.52
C SER A 217 13.72 -4.05 -18.76
N ASP A 218 12.84 -3.87 -17.76
CA ASP A 218 11.72 -2.93 -17.83
C ASP A 218 12.18 -1.47 -17.87
N ARG A 219 13.38 -1.16 -17.37
CA ARG A 219 13.96 0.19 -17.45
C ARG A 219 14.22 0.59 -18.90
N SER A 220 14.82 -0.31 -19.68
CA SER A 220 15.08 -0.09 -21.10
C SER A 220 13.79 0.02 -21.92
N ILE A 221 12.76 -0.76 -21.57
CA ILE A 221 11.43 -0.70 -22.21
C ILE A 221 10.78 0.65 -21.90
N ALA A 222 10.78 1.06 -20.62
CA ALA A 222 10.19 2.32 -20.20
C ALA A 222 10.88 3.53 -20.88
N ALA A 223 12.20 3.45 -21.04
CA ALA A 223 12.97 4.43 -21.80
C ALA A 223 12.55 4.51 -23.26
N GLY A 224 12.51 3.38 -23.96
CA GLY A 224 12.12 3.29 -25.37
C GLY A 224 10.69 3.76 -25.63
N LEU A 225 9.80 3.58 -24.65
CA LEU A 225 8.41 4.05 -24.71
C LEU A 225 8.23 5.53 -24.33
N GLY A 226 9.31 6.21 -23.92
CA GLY A 226 9.30 7.64 -23.64
C GLY A 226 8.71 8.04 -22.28
N PHE A 227 8.67 7.12 -21.31
CA PHE A 227 8.26 7.44 -19.94
C PHE A 227 9.09 8.57 -19.28
N PRO A 228 10.42 8.69 -19.46
CA PRO A 228 11.18 9.80 -18.89
C PRO A 228 10.59 11.17 -19.25
N ARG A 229 10.14 11.36 -20.50
CA ARG A 229 9.56 12.63 -20.95
C ARG A 229 8.24 12.95 -20.26
N VAL A 230 7.39 11.94 -20.07
CA VAL A 230 6.10 12.10 -19.38
C VAL A 230 6.33 12.37 -17.89
N MET A 231 7.25 11.65 -17.25
CA MET A 231 7.61 11.88 -15.85
C MET A 231 8.22 13.25 -15.61
N MET A 232 9.05 13.77 -16.53
CA MET A 232 9.55 15.15 -16.43
C MET A 232 8.39 16.16 -16.42
N HIS A 233 7.37 15.98 -17.26
CA HIS A 233 6.19 16.85 -17.20
C HIS A 233 5.45 16.74 -15.85
N LEU A 234 5.27 15.52 -15.33
CA LEU A 234 4.59 15.28 -14.05
C LEU A 234 5.41 15.73 -12.83
N ALA A 235 6.74 15.81 -12.93
CA ALA A 235 7.59 16.36 -11.88
C ALA A 235 7.38 17.87 -11.67
N SER A 236 6.73 18.56 -12.63
CA SER A 236 6.28 19.94 -12.52
C SER A 236 4.80 20.08 -12.11
N SER A 237 4.10 18.98 -11.77
CA SER A 237 2.69 19.01 -11.34
C SER A 237 2.49 19.83 -10.06
N ASP A 238 1.31 20.42 -9.86
CA ASP A 238 0.96 21.09 -8.60
C ASP A 238 0.71 20.09 -7.46
N ASP A 239 0.36 18.85 -7.79
CA ASP A 239 0.12 17.76 -6.83
C ASP A 239 1.43 17.16 -6.31
N ALA A 240 1.67 17.22 -4.99
CA ALA A 240 2.91 16.77 -4.37
C ALA A 240 3.14 15.27 -4.56
N GLU A 241 2.11 14.44 -4.35
CA GLU A 241 2.24 12.98 -4.49
C GLU A 241 2.62 12.57 -5.92
N THR A 242 2.04 13.23 -6.93
CA THR A 242 2.34 13.00 -8.35
C THR A 242 3.75 13.45 -8.69
N ARG A 243 4.19 14.62 -8.22
CA ARG A 243 5.57 15.08 -8.40
C ARG A 243 6.57 14.11 -7.80
N GLU A 244 6.35 13.69 -6.55
CA GLU A 244 7.24 12.78 -5.83
C GLU A 244 7.31 11.42 -6.53
N ALA A 245 6.18 10.86 -6.94
CA ALA A 245 6.13 9.61 -7.69
C ALA A 245 6.87 9.72 -9.04
N ALA A 246 6.73 10.86 -9.75
CA ALA A 246 7.43 11.10 -11.00
C ALA A 246 8.95 11.24 -10.81
N LEU A 247 9.39 12.02 -9.82
CA LEU A 247 10.81 12.17 -9.46
C LEU A 247 11.44 10.83 -9.05
N ARG A 248 10.70 10.00 -8.31
CA ARG A 248 11.13 8.66 -7.94
C ARG A 248 11.29 7.75 -9.15
N GLY A 249 10.34 7.80 -10.09
CA GLY A 249 10.44 7.09 -11.37
C GLY A 249 11.65 7.53 -12.20
N LEU A 250 11.89 8.84 -12.33
CA LEU A 250 13.07 9.39 -13.01
C LEU A 250 14.37 8.94 -12.37
N LEU A 251 14.44 8.90 -11.04
CA LEU A 251 15.61 8.43 -10.31
C LEU A 251 15.91 6.96 -10.57
N GLU A 252 14.89 6.10 -10.60
CA GLU A 252 15.08 4.68 -10.91
C GLU A 252 15.57 4.47 -12.35
N LEU A 253 15.06 5.26 -13.31
CA LEU A 253 15.55 5.23 -14.69
C LEU A 253 16.97 5.81 -14.83
N ALA A 254 17.32 6.83 -14.04
CA ALA A 254 18.67 7.42 -14.05
C ALA A 254 19.74 6.53 -13.41
N ARG A 255 19.34 5.63 -12.48
CA ARG A 255 20.23 4.65 -11.83
C ARG A 255 20.66 3.50 -12.73
N GLU A 256 20.28 3.50 -14.00
CA GLU A 256 20.65 2.48 -14.98
C GLU A 256 22.17 2.21 -14.93
N LYS A 257 22.53 0.95 -14.66
CA LYS A 257 23.92 0.54 -14.52
C LYS A 257 24.66 0.84 -15.81
N ASN A 258 25.85 1.37 -15.63
CA ASN A 258 26.84 1.72 -16.64
C ASN A 258 27.38 0.46 -17.37
N ASP A 259 26.53 -0.46 -17.81
CA ASP A 259 26.91 -1.53 -18.74
C ASP A 259 26.91 -0.87 -20.13
N GLY A 260 28.11 -0.66 -20.68
CA GLY A 260 28.43 0.21 -21.83
C GLY A 260 27.81 -0.16 -23.19
N SER A 261 26.52 -0.47 -23.24
CA SER A 261 25.74 -0.79 -24.43
C SER A 261 24.33 -0.18 -24.43
N GLY A 262 23.88 0.48 -23.35
CA GLY A 262 22.57 1.14 -23.27
C GLY A 262 22.73 2.65 -23.30
N SER A 263 22.10 3.32 -24.27
CA SER A 263 21.86 4.77 -24.20
C SER A 263 21.17 5.07 -22.88
N SER A 264 21.79 5.84 -21.99
CA SER A 264 21.10 6.24 -20.76
C SER A 264 19.80 6.94 -21.14
N SER A 265 18.70 6.42 -20.62
CA SER A 265 17.32 6.79 -20.94
C SER A 265 17.01 8.28 -20.71
N ILE A 266 17.75 8.87 -19.78
CA ILE A 266 17.96 10.30 -19.59
C ILE A 266 19.41 10.53 -20.02
N GLU A 267 19.64 11.33 -21.06
CA GLU A 267 21.00 11.70 -21.43
C GLU A 267 21.64 12.38 -20.22
N LYS A 268 22.78 11.86 -19.74
CA LYS A 268 23.55 12.55 -18.68
C LYS A 268 23.83 13.96 -19.18
N GLY A 269 23.22 14.97 -18.56
CA GLY A 269 23.27 16.35 -19.06
C GLY A 269 22.01 16.85 -19.79
N ASP A 270 20.85 16.19 -19.67
CA ASP A 270 19.60 16.73 -20.23
C ASP A 270 19.28 18.10 -19.63
N GLU A 271 19.49 19.16 -20.43
CA GLU A 271 19.26 20.55 -20.03
C GLU A 271 17.83 20.81 -19.56
N LYS A 272 16.82 20.07 -20.07
CA LYS A 272 15.44 20.22 -19.62
C LYS A 272 15.24 19.67 -18.22
N LEU A 273 15.84 18.51 -17.93
CA LEU A 273 15.81 17.95 -16.59
C LEU A 273 16.58 18.86 -15.62
N ARG A 274 17.69 19.43 -16.08
CA ARG A 274 18.49 20.37 -15.27
C ARG A 274 17.66 21.59 -14.90
N GLN A 275 17.08 22.26 -15.88
CA GLN A 275 16.24 23.44 -15.67
C GLN A 275 15.07 23.11 -14.74
N LEU A 276 14.40 21.98 -14.95
CA LEU A 276 13.30 21.54 -14.09
C LEU A 276 13.75 21.38 -12.64
N LEU A 277 14.88 20.71 -12.39
CA LEU A 277 15.38 20.53 -11.04
C LEU A 277 15.83 21.85 -10.42
N GLU A 278 16.45 22.75 -11.18
CA GLU A 278 16.79 24.10 -10.72
C GLU A 278 15.54 24.87 -10.29
N GLU A 279 14.48 24.89 -11.10
CA GLU A 279 13.19 25.52 -10.77
C GLU A 279 12.56 24.92 -9.50
N ARG A 280 12.62 23.58 -9.33
CA ARG A 280 12.14 22.92 -8.11
C ARG A 280 12.98 23.28 -6.89
N ILE A 281 14.32 23.31 -7.02
CA ILE A 281 15.21 23.68 -5.93
C ILE A 281 14.97 25.13 -5.50
N GLU A 282 14.76 26.05 -6.45
CA GLU A 282 14.40 27.43 -6.15
C GLU A 282 13.05 27.51 -5.44
N GLY A 283 12.04 26.80 -5.94
CA GLY A 283 10.71 26.72 -5.30
C GLY A 283 10.79 26.22 -3.85
N ILE A 284 11.51 25.13 -3.61
CA ILE A 284 11.75 24.58 -2.27
C ILE A 284 12.52 25.58 -1.40
N SER A 285 13.51 26.30 -1.95
CA SER A 285 14.30 27.29 -1.20
C SER A 285 13.48 28.47 -0.68
N LEU A 286 12.32 28.74 -1.30
CA LEU A 286 11.41 29.83 -0.92
C LEU A 286 10.32 29.40 0.08
N MET A 287 10.23 28.10 0.40
CA MET A 287 9.22 27.55 1.31
C MET A 287 9.49 27.92 2.78
N SER A 288 8.43 27.95 3.58
CA SER A 288 8.54 28.12 5.03
C SER A 288 9.13 26.88 5.69
N GLN A 289 9.63 26.98 6.94
CA GLN A 289 10.15 25.82 7.67
C GLN A 289 9.10 24.72 7.90
N GLU A 290 7.83 25.10 8.08
CA GLU A 290 6.73 24.14 8.25
C GLU A 290 6.48 23.35 6.95
N ASP A 291 6.45 24.06 5.82
CA ASP A 291 6.26 23.44 4.50
C ASP A 291 7.44 22.55 4.12
N LEU A 292 8.68 22.93 4.48
CA LEU A 292 9.87 22.11 4.21
C LEU A 292 9.82 20.73 4.86
N GLY A 293 9.17 20.61 6.03
CA GLY A 293 8.95 19.33 6.69
C GLY A 293 8.01 18.42 5.90
N THR A 294 7.02 18.99 5.20
CA THR A 294 6.07 18.23 4.38
C THR A 294 6.68 17.70 3.08
N VAL A 295 7.68 18.38 2.52
CA VAL A 295 8.36 18.00 1.27
C VAL A 295 9.69 17.26 1.50
N LYS A 296 9.82 16.53 2.62
CA LYS A 296 11.04 15.77 2.94
C LYS A 296 11.42 14.78 1.83
N GLU A 297 10.45 14.04 1.30
CA GLU A 297 10.70 13.07 0.23
C GLU A 297 11.09 13.77 -1.08
N GLU A 298 10.36 14.82 -1.50
CA GLU A 298 10.69 15.62 -2.69
C GLU A 298 12.14 16.15 -2.61
N ARG A 299 12.56 16.72 -1.47
CA ARG A 299 13.93 17.22 -1.25
C ARG A 299 15.00 16.15 -1.46
N GLN A 300 14.79 14.97 -0.90
CA GLN A 300 15.72 13.84 -1.01
C GLN A 300 15.79 13.29 -2.43
N LEU A 301 14.65 13.24 -3.12
CA LEU A 301 14.56 12.77 -4.51
C LEU A 301 15.27 13.74 -5.46
N VAL A 302 15.05 15.05 -5.31
CA VAL A 302 15.70 16.09 -6.13
C VAL A 302 17.22 16.06 -5.96
N ASP A 303 17.74 16.02 -4.73
CA ASP A 303 19.20 15.92 -4.49
C ASP A 303 19.78 14.62 -5.05
N SER A 304 19.07 13.50 -4.86
CA SER A 304 19.52 12.20 -5.37
C SER A 304 19.57 12.17 -6.89
N LEU A 305 18.55 12.71 -7.56
CA LEU A 305 18.46 12.76 -9.02
C LEU A 305 19.52 13.69 -9.58
N TRP A 306 19.70 14.88 -8.99
CA TRP A 306 20.75 15.83 -9.38
C TRP A 306 22.14 15.18 -9.34
N ARG A 307 22.47 14.53 -8.21
CA ARG A 307 23.75 13.86 -8.04
C ARG A 307 23.97 12.73 -9.05
N VAL A 308 22.93 11.94 -9.33
CA VAL A 308 23.03 10.82 -10.29
C VAL A 308 23.22 11.33 -11.73
N CYS A 309 22.55 12.42 -12.10
CA CYS A 309 22.59 12.96 -13.46
C CYS A 309 23.83 13.83 -13.73
N TYR A 310 24.27 14.66 -12.77
CA TYR A 310 25.29 15.69 -12.99
C TYR A 310 26.60 15.49 -12.21
N ASN A 311 26.68 14.49 -11.32
CA ASN A 311 27.85 14.22 -10.47
C ASN A 311 28.30 15.40 -9.58
N GLU A 312 27.39 16.32 -9.29
CA GLU A 312 27.63 17.50 -8.44
C GLU A 312 26.66 17.50 -7.25
N PRO A 313 26.98 18.17 -6.12
CA PRO A 313 26.01 18.38 -5.05
C PRO A 313 24.90 19.33 -5.51
N SER A 314 23.66 19.09 -5.10
CA SER A 314 22.56 20.03 -5.35
C SER A 314 22.71 21.27 -4.46
N SER A 315 22.19 22.42 -4.91
CA SER A 315 22.22 23.64 -4.10
C SER A 315 21.34 23.54 -2.83
N LEU A 316 20.41 22.58 -2.74
CA LEU A 316 19.70 22.26 -1.49
C LEU A 316 20.66 21.78 -0.39
N ARG A 317 21.65 20.96 -0.78
CA ARG A 317 22.68 20.46 0.13
C ARG A 317 23.60 21.57 0.60
N GLU A 318 24.01 22.46 -0.31
CA GLU A 318 24.85 23.62 0.00
C GLU A 318 24.15 24.61 0.95
N LYS A 319 22.83 24.80 0.78
CA LYS A 319 22.01 25.66 1.64
C LYS A 319 21.61 25.03 2.98
N GLY A 320 21.98 23.77 3.24
CA GLY A 320 21.60 23.05 4.46
C GLY A 320 20.10 22.72 4.55
N LEU A 321 19.39 22.72 3.41
CA LEU A 321 17.95 22.46 3.34
C LEU A 321 17.60 20.98 3.13
N LEU A 322 18.59 20.11 2.94
CA LEU A 322 18.36 18.69 2.64
C LEU A 322 17.91 17.86 3.84
N VAL A 323 18.44 18.15 5.03
CA VAL A 323 18.05 17.50 6.30
C VAL A 323 17.83 18.62 7.30
N LEU A 324 16.59 18.81 7.76
CA LEU A 324 16.29 19.85 8.73
C LEU A 324 16.69 19.38 10.14
N PRO A 325 17.04 20.31 11.05
CA PRO A 325 17.32 19.98 12.44
C PRO A 325 16.12 19.24 13.09
N GLY A 326 16.35 18.04 13.64
CA GLY A 326 15.32 17.22 14.29
C GLY A 326 14.61 16.19 13.41
N GLU A 327 14.83 16.18 12.08
CA GLU A 327 14.16 15.22 11.17
C GLU A 327 14.63 13.76 11.30
N ASP A 328 15.82 13.56 11.85
CA ASP A 328 16.42 12.25 12.14
C ASP A 328 16.55 11.99 13.65
N GLU A 329 16.01 12.89 14.49
CA GLU A 329 15.94 12.63 15.93
C GLU A 329 14.85 11.58 16.19
N LEU A 330 15.27 10.41 16.67
CA LEU A 330 14.34 9.41 17.18
C LEU A 330 13.42 10.08 18.20
N PRO A 331 12.09 9.88 18.13
CA PRO A 331 11.18 10.43 19.12
C PRO A 331 11.69 10.03 20.51
N PRO A 332 11.70 10.96 21.49
CA PRO A 332 12.22 10.66 22.82
C PRO A 332 11.52 9.41 23.32
N ASP A 333 12.29 8.40 23.70
CA ASP A 333 11.76 7.13 24.18
C ASP A 333 11.07 7.37 25.54
N VAL A 334 9.79 7.74 25.48
CA VAL A 334 8.95 7.97 26.64
C VAL A 334 8.52 6.64 27.26
N ALA A 335 8.50 5.57 26.45
CA ALA A 335 8.08 4.23 26.85
C ALA A 335 9.10 3.57 27.79
N SER A 336 10.41 3.67 27.51
CA SER A 336 11.44 3.15 28.41
C SER A 336 11.56 3.93 29.72
N LYS A 337 11.15 5.21 29.75
CA LYS A 337 11.05 5.99 31.00
C LYS A 337 9.86 5.63 31.88
N LEU A 338 8.76 5.13 31.29
CA LEU A 338 7.54 4.74 32.01
C LEU A 338 7.50 3.25 32.35
N PHE A 339 8.15 2.41 31.54
CA PHE A 339 8.19 0.96 31.68
C PHE A 339 9.64 0.47 31.66
N GLU A 340 10.38 0.73 32.74
CA GLU A 340 11.55 -0.09 33.05
C GLU A 340 11.06 -1.44 33.62
N PRO A 341 11.37 -2.58 32.97
CA PRO A 341 11.12 -3.87 33.57
C PRO A 341 12.01 -4.03 34.82
N PRO A 342 11.52 -4.60 35.93
CA PRO A 342 12.30 -4.77 37.17
C PRO A 342 13.61 -5.55 36.99
N LEU A 343 13.74 -6.31 35.89
CA LEU A 343 14.96 -7.04 35.54
C LEU A 343 16.12 -6.12 35.06
N ARG A 344 15.84 -4.96 34.44
CA ARG A 344 16.88 -3.98 34.06
C ARG A 344 17.35 -3.14 35.24
N ALA A 345 16.44 -2.74 36.13
CA ALA A 345 16.79 -2.03 37.36
C ALA A 345 17.71 -2.87 38.28
N SER A 346 17.51 -4.20 38.33
CA SER A 346 18.38 -5.10 39.10
C SER A 346 19.79 -5.28 38.50
N ALA A 347 19.96 -5.10 37.18
CA ALA A 347 21.27 -5.21 36.53
C ALA A 347 22.12 -3.94 36.74
N ALA A 348 21.49 -2.75 36.72
CA ALA A 348 22.18 -1.49 37.02
C ALA A 348 22.66 -1.41 38.48
N ASN A 349 21.91 -2.00 39.42
CA ASN A 349 22.25 -1.94 40.85
C ASN A 349 23.34 -2.95 41.26
N ARG A 350 23.62 -3.99 40.46
CA ARG A 350 24.72 -4.95 40.74
C ARG A 350 26.10 -4.34 40.50
N ASN A 351 26.21 -3.36 39.60
CA ASN A 351 27.49 -2.69 39.32
C ASN A 351 27.87 -1.61 40.35
N ALA A 352 27.00 -1.32 41.32
CA ALA A 352 27.29 -0.34 42.37
C ALA A 352 27.87 -0.95 43.67
N THR A 353 27.84 -2.28 43.83
CA THR A 353 28.26 -2.97 45.06
C THR A 353 29.59 -3.73 44.98
N GLU A 354 30.30 -3.72 43.86
CA GLU A 354 31.67 -4.24 43.81
C GLU A 354 32.69 -3.13 44.15
N LYS A 355 32.77 -2.78 45.44
CA LYS A 355 33.92 -2.06 46.01
C LYS A 355 34.64 -2.94 47.03
N LYS A 356 35.82 -3.41 46.61
CA LYS A 356 37.00 -3.79 47.40
C LYS A 356 36.80 -4.78 48.55
N GLU A 357 37.14 -6.04 48.32
CA GLU A 357 37.79 -6.87 49.34
C GLU A 357 39.28 -7.03 48.99
N GLU A 358 40.14 -6.70 49.94
CA GLU A 358 41.60 -6.75 49.84
C GLU A 358 42.12 -8.20 49.84
N PRO A 359 43.21 -8.52 49.10
CA PRO A 359 43.78 -9.86 49.12
C PRO A 359 44.64 -10.08 50.38
N ILE A 360 44.31 -11.13 51.13
CA ILE A 360 45.09 -11.64 52.26
C ILE A 360 46.45 -12.14 51.76
N LYS A 361 47.54 -11.55 52.28
CA LYS A 361 48.92 -12.01 52.08
C LYS A 361 49.20 -13.24 52.93
N LEU A 362 49.59 -14.36 52.31
CA LEU A 362 50.26 -15.48 52.98
C LEU A 362 51.64 -15.67 52.34
N LEU A 363 52.67 -15.46 53.16
CA LEU A 363 54.08 -15.64 52.85
C LEU A 363 54.39 -17.12 52.52
N GLY A 364 55.33 -17.35 51.61
CA GLY A 364 55.89 -18.65 51.24
C GLY A 364 56.72 -19.32 52.35
N PRO A 365 57.45 -20.42 52.06
CA PRO A 365 58.67 -20.25 51.24
C PRO A 365 58.97 -21.40 50.26
N ALA A 366 59.83 -21.12 49.28
CA ALA A 366 60.62 -22.08 48.50
C ALA A 366 61.95 -22.35 49.23
N PRO A 367 62.75 -23.40 48.93
CA PRO A 367 62.76 -24.26 47.73
C PRO A 367 62.29 -25.71 47.94
#